data_AF-A0A7L4QIY7-F1
#
_entry.id   AF-A0A7L4QIY7-F1
#
_cell.length_a   1.000
_cell.length_b   1.000
_cell.length_c   1.000
_cell.angle_alpha   90.00
_cell.angle_beta   90.00
_cell.angle_gamma   90.00
#
_symmetry.space_group_name_H-M   'P 1'
#
loop_
_entity.id
_entity.type
_entity.pdbx_description
1 polymer ?
#
loop_
_entity_poly.entity_id
_entity_poly.type
_entity_poly.pdbx_seq_one_letter_code
_entity_poly.pdbx_strand_id
1 'polypeptide(L)'
;FNSVDISIMGLPSLFIMMILMFIGASSGGTGGGIKTSTFGVLILFTYYLLKGKKDVNIFKRVIASEKMEKSFGIFITSLIFIVVALLILLFSEKFSFIALLFEVVSALGTVGLSLGITPYLSSVGKIVIISLMLIGRIGPLAIGFSLLGKQKEISFKYPKADIFVG
;
A
#
# COMPACT_ATOMS: atom_id res chain seq x y z
N PHE A 1 10.14 11.17 -12.29
CA PHE A 1 10.67 12.19 -13.22
C PHE A 1 9.76 13.39 -13.12
N ASN A 2 10.31 14.60 -13.02
CA ASN A 2 9.52 15.80 -12.83
C ASN A 2 9.45 16.61 -14.13
N SER A 3 8.32 16.58 -14.82
CA SER A 3 8.10 17.37 -16.05
C SER A 3 7.53 18.75 -15.77
N VAL A 4 6.82 18.91 -14.66
CA VAL A 4 6.18 20.15 -14.21
C VAL A 4 6.30 20.19 -12.70
N ASP A 5 6.71 21.33 -12.12
CA ASP A 5 6.84 21.45 -10.67
C ASP A 5 5.56 21.00 -9.96
N ILE A 6 5.70 20.00 -9.08
CA ILE A 6 4.57 19.37 -8.40
C ILE A 6 4.12 20.25 -7.23
N SER A 7 5.02 21.07 -6.70
CA SER A 7 4.73 21.95 -5.56
C SER A 7 3.67 23.01 -5.89
N ILE A 8 3.50 23.37 -7.16
CA ILE A 8 2.52 24.34 -7.64
C ILE A 8 1.18 23.72 -8.08
N MET A 9 1.02 22.40 -8.00
CA MET A 9 -0.21 21.73 -8.42
C MET A 9 -1.34 21.93 -7.41
N GLY A 10 -2.57 22.08 -7.92
CA GLY A 10 -3.76 22.16 -7.07
C GLY A 10 -3.99 20.88 -6.25
N LEU A 11 -4.61 21.04 -5.08
CA LEU A 11 -4.95 19.94 -4.17
C LEU A 11 -5.68 18.76 -4.84
N PRO A 12 -6.66 18.96 -5.75
CA PRO A 12 -7.33 17.84 -6.42
C PRO A 12 -6.36 16.97 -7.24
N SER A 13 -5.43 17.61 -7.95
CA SER A 13 -4.44 16.92 -8.77
C SER A 13 -3.44 16.15 -7.91
N LEU A 14 -2.99 16.75 -6.80
CA LEU A 14 -2.12 16.07 -5.83
C LEU A 14 -2.82 14.85 -5.21
N PHE A 15 -4.10 14.97 -4.89
CA PHE A 15 -4.88 13.86 -4.33
C PHE A 15 -5.00 12.69 -5.31
N ILE A 16 -5.36 12.97 -6.57
CA ILE A 16 -5.40 11.95 -7.63
C ILE A 16 -4.01 11.31 -7.81
N MET A 17 -2.96 12.12 -7.79
CA MET A 17 -1.60 11.64 -7.92
C MET A 17 -1.21 10.68 -6.81
N MET A 18 -1.54 10.99 -5.54
CA MET A 18 -1.29 10.09 -4.41
C MET A 18 -2.00 8.74 -4.59
N ILE A 19 -3.24 8.73 -5.10
CA ILE A 19 -3.97 7.49 -5.40
C ILE A 19 -3.22 6.67 -6.45
N LEU A 20 -2.78 7.31 -7.53
CA LEU A 20 -2.04 6.64 -8.60
C LEU A 20 -0.67 6.12 -8.12
N MET A 21 0.03 6.88 -7.29
CA MET A 21 1.29 6.46 -6.66
C MET A 21 1.11 5.23 -5.78
N PHE A 22 -0.01 5.15 -5.06
CA PHE A 22 -0.34 4.01 -4.21
C PHE A 22 -0.65 2.74 -5.03
N ILE A 23 -1.37 2.88 -6.16
CA ILE A 23 -1.71 1.78 -7.10
C ILE A 23 -0.48 1.28 -7.90
N GLY A 24 0.65 1.98 -7.81
CA GLY A 24 1.97 1.49 -8.20
C GLY A 24 2.09 0.99 -9.64
N ALA A 25 3.11 0.19 -9.89
CA ALA A 25 3.39 -0.39 -11.22
C ALA A 25 2.82 -1.81 -11.38
N SER A 26 2.89 -2.33 -12.61
CA SER A 26 2.46 -3.71 -12.90
C SER A 26 3.29 -4.78 -12.19
N SER A 27 2.71 -5.96 -12.04
CA SER A 27 3.40 -7.13 -11.49
C SER A 27 4.58 -7.54 -12.38
N GLY A 28 5.71 -7.86 -11.75
CA GLY A 28 6.98 -8.10 -12.45
C GLY A 28 7.75 -6.84 -12.86
N GLY A 29 7.16 -5.65 -12.69
CA GLY A 29 7.83 -4.37 -12.89
C GLY A 29 8.66 -3.93 -11.67
N THR A 30 9.52 -2.93 -11.89
CA THR A 30 10.44 -2.39 -10.88
C THR A 30 9.78 -1.37 -9.94
N GLY A 31 8.68 -0.73 -10.33
CA GLY A 31 7.99 0.24 -9.45
C GLY A 31 7.38 -0.44 -8.22
N GLY A 32 7.51 0.19 -7.05
CA GLY A 32 6.94 -0.27 -5.78
C GLY A 32 5.45 0.03 -5.63
N GLY A 33 5.01 0.16 -4.38
CA GLY A 33 3.60 0.34 -4.02
C GLY A 33 2.77 -0.95 -4.13
N ILE A 34 1.45 -0.80 -4.06
CA ILE A 34 0.54 -1.92 -4.33
C ILE A 34 0.58 -2.17 -5.83
N LYS A 35 0.74 -3.42 -6.27
CA LYS A 35 0.77 -3.70 -7.71
C LYS A 35 -0.61 -3.51 -8.33
N THR A 36 -0.66 -3.08 -9.58
CA THR A 36 -1.92 -2.91 -10.32
C THR A 36 -2.76 -4.19 -10.38
N SER A 37 -2.12 -5.36 -10.39
CA SER A 37 -2.80 -6.67 -10.32
C SER A 37 -3.51 -6.88 -8.98
N THR A 38 -2.89 -6.49 -7.87
CA THR A 38 -3.44 -6.59 -6.51
C THR A 38 -4.67 -5.70 -6.41
N PHE A 39 -4.54 -4.46 -6.89
CA PHE A 39 -5.66 -3.52 -6.95
C PHE A 39 -6.80 -4.05 -7.83
N GLY A 40 -6.49 -4.58 -9.01
CA GLY A 40 -7.47 -5.18 -9.92
C GLY A 40 -8.21 -6.37 -9.30
N VAL A 41 -7.51 -7.26 -8.60
CA VAL A 41 -8.12 -8.40 -7.88
C VAL A 41 -9.08 -7.90 -6.81
N LEU A 42 -8.72 -6.87 -6.04
CA LEU A 42 -9.58 -6.30 -4.98
C LEU A 42 -10.86 -5.66 -5.54
N ILE A 43 -10.74 -4.90 -6.65
CA ILE A 43 -11.91 -4.33 -7.33
C ILE A 43 -12.85 -5.44 -7.81
N LEU A 44 -12.30 -6.46 -8.48
CA LEU A 44 -13.10 -7.56 -9.00
C LEU A 44 -13.73 -8.38 -7.89
N PHE A 45 -13.00 -8.65 -6.82
CA PHE A 45 -13.54 -9.30 -5.64
C PHE A 45 -14.73 -8.52 -5.08
N THR A 46 -14.57 -7.21 -4.87
CA THR A 46 -15.65 -6.35 -4.38
C THR A 46 -16.85 -6.36 -5.32
N TYR A 47 -16.62 -6.28 -6.63
CA TYR A 47 -17.68 -6.31 -7.64
C TYR A 47 -18.46 -7.63 -7.67
N TYR A 48 -17.76 -8.77 -7.59
CA TYR A 48 -18.39 -10.09 -7.57
C TYR A 48 -19.10 -10.37 -6.24
N LEU A 49 -18.54 -9.89 -5.13
CA LEU A 49 -19.15 -9.95 -3.80
C LEU A 49 -20.50 -9.21 -3.79
N LEU A 50 -20.54 -7.99 -4.33
CA LEU A 50 -21.78 -7.21 -4.46
C LEU A 50 -22.81 -7.87 -5.39
N LYS A 51 -22.38 -8.70 -6.34
CA LYS A 51 -23.26 -9.53 -7.18
C LYS A 51 -23.69 -10.85 -6.54
N GLY A 52 -23.26 -11.15 -5.31
CA GLY A 52 -23.55 -12.41 -4.63
C GLY A 52 -22.86 -13.63 -5.25
N LYS A 53 -21.81 -13.43 -6.06
CA LYS A 53 -21.06 -14.53 -6.69
C LYS A 53 -19.89 -14.92 -5.82
N LYS A 54 -19.75 -16.22 -5.52
CA LYS A 54 -18.66 -16.76 -4.70
C LYS A 54 -17.31 -16.74 -5.43
N ASP A 55 -17.32 -17.02 -6.74
CA ASP A 55 -16.10 -17.11 -7.54
C ASP A 55 -15.88 -15.88 -8.40
N VAL A 56 -14.71 -15.25 -8.24
CA VAL A 56 -14.27 -14.16 -9.11
C VAL A 56 -13.71 -14.77 -10.39
N ASN A 57 -14.45 -14.57 -11.48
CA ASN A 57 -14.10 -15.08 -12.79
C ASN A 57 -13.56 -13.95 -13.69
N ILE A 58 -12.41 -14.19 -14.31
CA ILE A 58 -11.77 -13.25 -15.24
C ILE A 58 -11.24 -14.03 -16.45
N PHE A 59 -11.43 -13.54 -17.68
CA PHE A 59 -10.95 -14.20 -18.91
C PHE A 59 -11.23 -15.72 -18.97
N LYS A 60 -12.42 -16.16 -18.52
CA LYS A 60 -12.82 -17.58 -18.42
C LYS A 60 -11.94 -18.42 -17.47
N ARG A 61 -11.34 -17.79 -16.45
CA ARG A 61 -10.55 -18.44 -15.40
C ARG A 61 -10.99 -17.95 -14.02
N VAL A 62 -10.99 -18.86 -13.04
CA VAL A 62 -11.27 -18.54 -11.63
C VAL A 62 -9.98 -18.06 -10.97
N ILE A 63 -10.06 -16.99 -10.20
CA ILE A 63 -8.96 -16.54 -9.35
C ILE A 63 -8.98 -17.37 -8.06
N ALA A 64 -7.86 -17.98 -7.68
CA ALA A 64 -7.76 -18.74 -6.44
C ALA A 64 -7.95 -17.85 -5.20
N SER A 65 -8.70 -18.32 -4.20
CA SER A 65 -8.99 -17.59 -2.97
C SER A 65 -7.72 -17.14 -2.24
N GLU A 66 -6.66 -17.96 -2.24
CA GLU A 66 -5.36 -17.60 -1.69
C GLU A 66 -4.76 -16.31 -2.27
N LYS A 67 -5.00 -16.04 -3.56
CA LYS A 67 -4.54 -14.81 -4.22
C LYS A 67 -5.36 -13.60 -3.79
N MET A 68 -6.64 -13.79 -3.49
CA MET A 68 -7.50 -12.73 -2.94
C MET A 68 -7.08 -12.38 -1.52
N GLU A 69 -6.93 -13.38 -0.65
CA GLU A 69 -6.48 -13.20 0.73
C GLU A 69 -5.11 -12.51 0.80
N LYS A 70 -4.15 -12.95 -0.02
CA LYS A 70 -2.85 -12.27 -0.14
C LYS A 70 -3.01 -10.85 -0.64
N SER A 71 -3.90 -10.57 -1.59
CA SER A 71 -4.11 -9.21 -2.10
C SER A 71 -4.67 -8.27 -1.01
N PHE A 72 -5.61 -8.77 -0.20
CA PHE A 72 -6.10 -8.04 0.98
C PHE A 72 -5.00 -7.79 2.01
N GLY A 73 -4.19 -8.82 2.29
CA GLY A 73 -3.04 -8.68 3.19
C GLY A 73 -2.08 -7.59 2.73
N ILE A 74 -1.75 -7.51 1.43
CA ILE A 74 -0.88 -6.47 0.86
C ILE A 74 -1.52 -5.10 1.09
N PHE A 75 -2.81 -4.97 0.79
CA PHE A 75 -3.52 -3.70 0.91
C PHE A 75 -3.54 -3.17 2.35
N ILE A 76 -3.98 -3.99 3.30
CA ILE A 76 -4.06 -3.60 4.71
C ILE A 76 -2.67 -3.29 5.29
N THR A 77 -1.67 -4.13 5.02
CA THR A 77 -0.30 -3.90 5.51
C THR A 77 0.28 -2.60 4.95
N SER A 78 0.05 -2.30 3.67
CA SER A 78 0.49 -1.04 3.05
C SER A 78 -0.14 0.18 3.73
N LEU A 79 -1.43 0.10 4.02
CA LEU A 79 -2.18 1.18 4.66
C LEU A 79 -1.68 1.40 6.10
N ILE A 80 -1.43 0.32 6.85
CA ILE A 80 -0.82 0.40 8.19
C ILE A 80 0.53 1.10 8.13
N PHE A 81 1.41 0.74 7.19
CA PHE A 81 2.72 1.39 7.06
C PHE A 81 2.61 2.88 6.74
N ILE A 82 1.68 3.29 5.87
CA ILE A 82 1.42 4.70 5.57
C ILE A 82 0.99 5.45 6.83
N VAL A 83 0.00 4.92 7.56
CA VAL A 83 -0.55 5.57 8.75
C VAL A 83 0.51 5.69 9.84
N VAL A 84 1.26 4.62 10.13
CA VAL A 84 2.31 4.63 11.16
C VAL A 84 3.41 5.63 10.80
N ALA A 85 3.91 5.61 9.57
CA ALA A 85 4.95 6.54 9.15
C ALA A 85 4.48 8.00 9.14
N LEU A 86 3.25 8.25 8.68
CA LEU A 86 2.65 9.58 8.69
C LEU A 86 2.49 10.12 10.11
N LEU A 87 2.04 9.28 11.06
CA LEU A 87 1.95 9.68 12.47
C LEU A 87 3.31 10.07 13.02
N ILE A 88 4.35 9.26 12.78
CA ILE A 88 5.72 9.57 13.25
C ILE A 88 6.18 10.91 12.68
N LEU A 89 5.97 11.14 11.38
CA LEU A 89 6.37 12.39 10.73
C LEU A 89 5.57 13.61 11.20
N LEU A 90 4.28 13.45 11.52
CA LEU A 90 3.47 14.52 12.08
C LEU A 90 3.94 14.95 13.48
N PHE A 91 4.52 14.03 14.26
CA PHE A 91 5.12 14.37 15.55
C PHE A 91 6.54 14.93 15.41
N SER A 92 7.32 14.49 14.41
CA SER A 92 8.73 14.89 14.27
C SER A 92 8.96 16.14 13.42
N GLU A 93 8.08 16.43 12.46
CA GLU A 93 8.27 17.49 11.47
C GLU A 93 7.22 18.61 11.59
N LYS A 94 7.59 19.83 11.17
CA LYS A 94 6.71 21.00 11.14
C LYS A 94 6.27 21.37 9.72
N PHE A 95 5.91 20.37 8.91
CA PHE A 95 5.39 20.56 7.55
C PHE A 95 3.87 20.38 7.51
N SER A 96 3.24 20.79 6.40
CA SER A 96 1.81 20.60 6.20
C SER A 96 1.46 19.11 6.07
N PHE A 97 0.26 18.74 6.53
CA PHE A 97 -0.24 17.37 6.44
C PHE A 97 -0.19 16.82 5.01
N ILE A 98 -0.59 17.63 4.02
CA ILE A 98 -0.59 17.22 2.62
C ILE A 98 0.83 16.94 2.12
N ALA A 99 1.82 17.73 2.56
CA ALA A 99 3.21 17.52 2.16
C ALA A 99 3.78 16.23 2.74
N LEU A 100 3.52 15.97 4.03
CA LEU A 100 3.96 14.73 4.68
C LEU A 100 3.28 13.49 4.08
N LEU A 101 1.96 13.55 3.84
CA LEU A 101 1.23 12.45 3.22
C LEU A 101 1.76 12.14 1.82
N PHE A 102 2.05 13.18 1.03
CA PHE A 102 2.60 13.02 -0.31
C PHE A 102 3.97 12.32 -0.29
N GLU A 103 4.87 12.74 0.61
CA GLU A 103 6.18 12.09 0.77
C GLU A 103 6.05 10.62 1.21
N VAL A 104 5.17 10.33 2.17
CA VAL A 104 4.95 8.96 2.66
C VAL A 104 4.44 8.05 1.55
N VAL A 105 3.44 8.50 0.79
CA VAL A 105 2.87 7.74 -0.32
C VAL A 105 3.89 7.57 -1.45
N SER A 106 4.65 8.62 -1.77
CA SER A 106 5.72 8.57 -2.77
C SER A 106 6.85 7.62 -2.36
N ALA A 107 7.24 7.61 -1.08
CA ALA A 107 8.25 6.73 -0.53
C ALA A 107 7.81 5.26 -0.58
N LEU A 108 6.60 4.94 -0.11
CA LEU A 108 6.05 3.57 -0.20
C LEU A 108 5.87 3.12 -1.65
N GLY A 109 5.37 4.01 -2.51
CA GLY A 109 5.24 3.75 -3.94
C GLY A 109 6.59 3.67 -4.68
N THR A 110 7.69 4.08 -4.03
CA THR A 110 9.02 4.28 -4.63
C THR A 110 8.96 5.13 -5.91
N VAL A 111 8.09 6.14 -5.91
CA VAL A 111 7.81 6.96 -7.10
C VAL A 111 8.87 8.04 -7.30
N GLY A 112 9.46 8.53 -6.20
CA GLY A 112 10.56 9.48 -6.22
C GLY A 112 10.13 10.91 -6.58
N LEU A 113 8.85 11.23 -6.40
CA LEU A 113 8.32 12.59 -6.49
C LEU A 113 8.22 13.22 -5.10
N SER A 114 8.36 14.53 -5.03
CA SER A 114 8.37 15.28 -3.78
C SER A 114 7.70 16.63 -3.97
N LEU A 115 7.12 17.17 -2.89
CA LEU A 115 6.67 18.57 -2.83
C LEU A 115 7.80 19.53 -2.41
N GLY A 116 9.05 19.06 -2.40
CA GLY A 116 10.24 19.84 -2.08
C GLY A 116 10.65 19.78 -0.61
N ILE A 117 9.97 18.99 0.24
CA ILE A 117 10.28 18.93 1.67
C ILE A 117 11.35 17.88 2.03
N THR A 118 11.65 16.91 1.16
CA THR A 118 12.59 15.80 1.44
C THR A 118 13.98 16.25 1.93
N PRO A 119 14.62 17.31 1.37
CA PRO A 119 15.93 17.75 1.84
C PRO A 119 15.91 18.29 3.28
N TYR A 120 14.77 18.88 3.67
CA TYR A 120 14.57 19.59 4.93
C TYR A 120 14.03 18.71 6.06
N LEU A 121 13.78 17.42 5.80
CA LEU A 121 13.40 16.46 6.83
C LEU A 121 14.48 16.37 7.90
N SER A 122 14.05 16.22 9.15
CA SER A 122 14.95 15.89 10.26
C SER A 122 15.64 14.53 10.04
N SER A 123 16.67 14.23 10.83
CA SER A 123 17.31 12.91 10.81
C SER A 123 16.31 11.77 11.07
N VAL A 124 15.33 12.00 11.95
CA VAL A 124 14.25 11.03 12.24
C VAL A 124 13.38 10.85 11.01
N GLY A 125 12.93 11.94 10.39
CA GLY A 125 12.10 11.89 9.20
C GLY A 125 12.77 11.18 8.02
N LYS A 126 14.07 11.41 7.83
CA LYS A 126 14.87 10.72 6.80
C LYS A 126 14.91 9.21 7.04
N ILE A 127 15.11 8.75 8.28
CA ILE A 127 15.12 7.32 8.62
C ILE A 127 13.76 6.67 8.31
N VAL A 128 12.66 7.36 8.63
CA VAL A 128 11.29 6.87 8.35
C VAL A 128 11.07 6.73 6.84
N ILE A 129 11.43 7.74 6.05
CA ILE A 129 11.29 7.72 4.60
C ILE A 129 12.16 6.64 3.95
N ILE A 130 13.41 6.47 4.38
CA ILE A 130 14.30 5.40 3.89
C ILE A 130 13.69 4.02 4.19
N SER A 131 13.16 3.83 5.38
CA SER A 131 12.50 2.57 5.78
C SER A 131 11.29 2.28 4.89
N LEU A 132 10.46 3.30 4.62
CA LEU A 132 9.33 3.18 3.71
C LEU A 132 9.75 2.82 2.27
N MET A 133 10.81 3.42 1.75
CA MET A 133 11.32 3.10 0.41
C MET A 133 11.76 1.63 0.31
N LEU A 134 12.42 1.10 1.34
CA LEU A 134 12.81 -0.30 1.40
C LEU A 134 11.59 -1.23 1.47
N ILE A 135 10.63 -0.93 2.34
CA ILE A 135 9.38 -1.69 2.47
C ILE A 135 8.59 -1.68 1.15
N GLY A 136 8.48 -0.51 0.54
CA GLY A 136 7.82 -0.31 -0.75
C GLY A 136 8.43 -1.11 -1.89
N ARG A 137 9.76 -1.27 -1.89
CA ARG A 137 10.49 -2.04 -2.91
C ARG A 137 10.45 -3.54 -2.67
N ILE A 138 10.65 -3.98 -1.43
CA ILE A 138 10.69 -5.41 -1.04
C ILE A 138 9.30 -6.03 -1.11
N GLY A 139 8.27 -5.24 -0.78
CA GLY A 139 6.89 -5.68 -0.71
C GLY A 139 6.40 -5.72 0.74
N PRO A 140 5.29 -5.02 1.07
CA PRO A 140 4.75 -4.93 2.44
C PRO A 140 4.50 -6.30 3.08
N LEU A 141 3.96 -7.24 2.31
CA LEU A 141 3.62 -8.56 2.79
C LEU A 141 4.86 -9.46 2.98
N ALA A 142 5.92 -9.25 2.20
CA ALA A 142 7.17 -9.98 2.36
C ALA A 142 7.89 -9.57 3.67
N ILE A 143 7.85 -8.28 4.01
CA ILE A 143 8.31 -7.77 5.31
C ILE A 143 7.48 -8.38 6.44
N GLY A 144 6.15 -8.40 6.30
CA GLY A 144 5.26 -9.04 7.26
C GLY A 144 5.61 -10.51 7.52
N PHE A 145 5.79 -11.32 6.46
CA PHE A 145 6.18 -12.71 6.62
C PHE A 145 7.59 -12.89 7.23
N SER A 146 8.53 -12.00 6.90
CA SER A 146 9.88 -12.03 7.47
C SER A 146 9.87 -11.78 8.98
N LEU A 147 9.06 -10.80 9.43
CA LEU A 147 8.95 -10.43 10.85
C LEU A 147 8.18 -11.47 11.69
N LEU A 148 7.14 -12.08 11.12
CA LEU A 148 6.30 -13.04 11.85
C LEU A 148 6.86 -14.48 11.86
N GLY A 149 7.93 -14.77 11.12
CA GLY A 149 8.55 -16.10 11.09
C GLY A 149 7.71 -17.19 10.43
N LYS A 150 8.27 -18.39 10.25
CA LYS A 150 7.52 -19.55 9.71
C LYS A 150 6.43 -19.95 10.68
N GLN A 151 5.16 -19.80 10.29
CA GLN A 151 4.06 -20.41 11.02
C GLN A 151 4.21 -21.94 10.96
N LYS A 152 4.25 -22.57 12.14
CA LYS A 152 4.19 -24.02 12.28
C LYS A 152 2.84 -24.46 11.73
N GLU A 153 2.81 -25.39 10.78
CA GLU A 153 1.53 -25.93 10.30
C GLU A 153 0.80 -26.57 11.49
N ILE A 154 -0.32 -25.95 11.87
CA ILE A 154 -1.13 -26.43 12.98
C ILE A 154 -2.02 -27.54 12.40
N SER A 155 -1.82 -28.80 12.81
CA SER A 155 -2.56 -29.95 12.26
C SER A 155 -4.00 -30.07 12.78
N PHE A 156 -4.42 -29.18 13.68
CA PHE A 156 -5.75 -29.16 14.25
C PHE A 156 -6.47 -27.85 13.90
N LYS A 157 -7.79 -27.92 13.69
CA LYS A 157 -8.64 -26.76 13.39
C LYS A 157 -9.54 -26.47 14.58
N TYR A 158 -9.60 -25.21 14.97
CA TYR A 158 -10.57 -24.73 15.96
C TYR A 158 -11.99 -24.70 15.35
N PRO A 159 -13.06 -24.83 16.16
CA PRO A 159 -14.43 -24.67 15.69
C PRO A 159 -14.66 -23.28 15.10
N LYS A 160 -15.53 -23.19 14.09
CA LYS A 160 -15.91 -21.92 13.48
C LYS A 160 -16.72 -21.11 14.49
N ALA A 161 -16.31 -19.87 14.75
CA ALA A 161 -17.11 -18.91 15.49
C ALA A 161 -17.90 -18.05 14.49
N ASP A 162 -19.21 -17.97 14.67
CA ASP A 162 -20.02 -16.96 14.00
C ASP A 162 -19.80 -15.62 14.70
N ILE A 163 -19.14 -14.71 13.99
CA ILE A 163 -18.92 -13.33 14.42
C ILE A 163 -19.80 -12.48 13.53
N PHE A 164 -20.66 -11.65 14.12
CA PHE A 164 -21.45 -10.69 13.37
C PHE A 164 -20.52 -9.65 12.76
N VAL A 165 -20.53 -9.55 11.44
CA VAL A 165 -19.80 -8.55 10.67
C VAL A 165 -20.81 -7.88 9.76
N GLY A 166 -21.25 -6.67 10.10
CA GLY A 166 -22.08 -5.79 9.25
C GLY A 166 -23.42 -6.38 8.83
#